data_AF-A0A1Q7H6H3-F1
#
_entry.id   AF-A0A1Q7H6H3-F1
#
_cell.length_a   1.000
_cell.length_b   1.000
_cell.length_c   1.000
_cell.angle_alpha   90.00
_cell.angle_beta   90.00
_cell.angle_gamma   90.00
#
_symmetry.space_group_name_H-M   'P 1'
#
loop_
_entity.id
_entity.type
_entity.pdbx_description
1 polymer ?
#
loop_
_entity_poly.entity_id
_entity_poly.type
_entity_poly.pdbx_seq_one_letter_code
_entity_poly.pdbx_strand_id
1 'polypeptide(L)'
;MVRILGVGLLIVLLAPVAPAQQYEPGDEGTFSIIGRDPSTGQLGMAVHSKTIAVGSRTRGGKGGVAVFAHQSASNPMYSAIGIELLEAGMTPQQALDMMLRSDEGRNSRQVAILDAQGRTAAWTSPTITDWKGHTCGVNYCAQGNTLTGPEVVEAMARSFESSSSSGAPLAERLLDALEAGQAQGGDRRGVQSASLMILKPLAIQNFGDRELDLRVDEHRTPFAELRRILNAVRSGEILSEANARLSAKDLKGALEKATAAREKSPTNDSAWVALANIHLQMGQRHEALSAISRAVELNPANKRQLQSNKAFEALYKDPDFLKIVGSSLKN
;
A
#
# COMPACT_ATOMS: atom_id res chain seq x y z
N MET A 1 -13.36 73.94 44.83
CA MET A 1 -12.47 73.35 43.82
C MET A 1 -12.93 71.93 43.55
N VAL A 2 -13.60 71.70 42.42
CA VAL A 2 -14.16 70.39 42.03
C VAL A 2 -13.05 69.57 41.36
N ARG A 3 -12.79 68.36 41.87
CA ARG A 3 -11.87 67.38 41.26
C ARG A 3 -12.61 66.62 40.16
N ILE A 4 -12.15 66.75 38.92
CA ILE A 4 -12.63 65.96 37.79
C ILE A 4 -11.83 64.65 37.76
N LEU A 5 -12.49 63.51 37.96
CA LEU A 5 -11.91 62.19 37.70
C LEU A 5 -11.90 61.94 36.18
N GLY A 6 -10.71 61.76 35.61
CA GLY A 6 -10.55 61.33 34.22
C GLY A 6 -10.85 59.84 34.09
N VAL A 7 -11.84 59.48 33.28
CA VAL A 7 -12.13 58.10 32.88
C VAL A 7 -11.18 57.72 31.75
N GLY A 8 -10.25 56.81 32.01
CA GLY A 8 -9.35 56.25 30.99
C GLY A 8 -10.11 55.24 30.12
N LEU A 9 -10.26 55.55 28.83
CA LEU A 9 -10.82 54.65 27.84
C LEU A 9 -9.77 53.58 27.48
N LEU A 10 -9.94 52.35 27.97
CA LEU A 10 -9.09 51.22 27.62
C LEU A 10 -9.51 50.69 26.23
N ILE A 11 -8.76 51.07 25.19
CA ILE A 11 -8.92 50.52 23.84
C ILE A 11 -8.30 49.12 23.82
N VAL A 12 -9.12 48.08 23.85
CA VAL A 12 -8.68 46.71 23.60
C VAL A 12 -8.49 46.55 22.10
N LEU A 13 -7.24 46.60 21.64
CA LEU A 13 -6.86 46.21 20.28
C LEU A 13 -7.02 44.70 20.14
N LEU A 14 -8.14 44.25 19.56
CA LEU A 14 -8.29 42.88 19.09
C LEU A 14 -7.29 42.69 17.93
N ALA A 15 -6.24 41.90 18.15
CA ALA A 15 -5.36 41.48 17.07
C ALA A 15 -6.21 40.76 16.00
N PRO A 16 -6.03 41.07 14.70
CA PRO A 16 -6.73 40.34 13.65
C PRO A 16 -6.35 38.87 13.77
N VAL A 17 -7.34 38.02 14.05
CA VAL A 17 -7.18 36.57 13.93
C VAL A 17 -6.99 36.32 12.43
N ALA A 18 -5.76 36.06 12.02
CA ALA A 18 -5.50 35.61 10.66
C ALA A 18 -6.36 34.36 10.43
N PRO A 19 -7.19 34.31 9.36
CA PRO A 19 -7.94 33.11 9.06
C PRO A 19 -6.96 31.93 8.95
N ALA A 20 -7.36 30.78 9.50
CA ALA A 20 -6.63 29.54 9.29
C ALA A 20 -6.41 29.35 7.78
N GLN A 21 -5.18 29.00 7.39
CA GLN A 21 -4.74 28.86 5.99
C GLN A 21 -5.85 28.23 5.14
N GLN A 22 -6.46 29.03 4.26
CA GLN A 22 -7.46 28.52 3.32
C GLN A 22 -6.75 27.62 2.32
N TYR A 23 -7.24 26.39 2.21
CA TYR A 23 -6.81 25.44 1.19
C TYR A 23 -7.25 25.94 -0.18
N GLU A 24 -6.29 26.27 -1.04
CA GLU A 24 -6.51 26.56 -2.46
C GLU A 24 -6.55 25.23 -3.23
N PRO A 25 -7.69 24.84 -3.84
CA PRO A 25 -7.85 23.58 -4.57
C PRO A 25 -6.91 23.41 -5.79
N GLY A 26 -6.16 24.44 -6.18
CA GLY A 26 -5.18 24.40 -7.28
C GLY A 26 -3.86 23.71 -6.93
N ASP A 27 -3.58 23.47 -5.65
CA ASP A 27 -2.36 22.82 -5.19
C ASP A 27 -2.60 21.31 -4.98
N GLU A 28 -3.07 20.57 -5.99
CA GLU A 28 -3.10 19.10 -5.93
C GLU A 28 -1.74 18.54 -6.40
N GLY A 29 -1.03 17.87 -5.50
CA GLY A 29 0.24 17.19 -5.73
C GLY A 29 0.13 15.68 -5.60
N THR A 30 0.81 14.95 -6.46
CA THR A 30 0.75 13.48 -6.50
C THR A 30 1.97 12.96 -7.25
N PHE A 31 2.54 11.86 -6.78
CA PHE A 31 3.46 11.07 -7.59
C PHE A 31 3.06 9.60 -7.56
N SER A 32 3.27 8.94 -8.69
CA SER A 32 2.89 7.54 -8.88
C SER A 32 3.84 6.84 -9.84
N ILE A 33 3.83 5.51 -9.75
CA ILE A 33 4.48 4.63 -10.69
C ILE A 33 3.55 3.48 -11.04
N ILE A 34 3.41 3.21 -12.33
CA ILE A 34 2.82 1.99 -12.87
C ILE A 34 3.92 1.07 -13.36
N GLY A 35 3.72 -0.24 -13.19
CA GLY A 35 4.73 -1.23 -13.56
C GLY A 35 4.13 -2.57 -13.96
N ARG A 36 4.92 -3.34 -14.70
CA ARG A 36 4.61 -4.70 -15.17
C ARG A 36 5.73 -5.64 -14.79
N ASP A 37 5.35 -6.84 -14.35
CA ASP A 37 6.27 -7.96 -14.26
C ASP A 37 6.07 -8.87 -15.48
N PRO A 38 7.06 -8.94 -16.41
CA PRO A 38 6.95 -9.78 -17.59
C PRO A 38 6.89 -11.28 -17.30
N SER A 39 7.41 -11.72 -16.15
CA SER A 39 7.49 -13.14 -15.80
C SER A 39 6.15 -13.69 -15.30
N THR A 40 5.39 -12.87 -14.58
CA THR A 40 4.08 -13.24 -14.02
C THR A 40 2.90 -12.68 -14.83
N GLY A 41 3.15 -11.68 -15.67
CA GLY A 41 2.12 -10.92 -16.36
C GLY A 41 1.35 -9.95 -15.44
N GLN A 42 1.80 -9.77 -14.19
CA GLN A 42 1.18 -8.82 -13.27
C GLN A 42 1.34 -7.39 -13.76
N LEU A 43 0.31 -6.59 -13.51
CA LEU A 43 0.31 -5.14 -13.67
C LEU A 43 0.08 -4.50 -12.30
N GLY A 44 0.64 -3.32 -12.06
CA GLY A 44 0.50 -2.69 -10.76
C GLY A 44 0.70 -1.19 -10.77
N MET A 45 0.29 -0.57 -9.67
CA MET A 45 0.43 0.86 -9.45
C MET A 45 0.71 1.16 -7.98
N ALA A 46 1.66 2.04 -7.71
CA ALA A 46 1.87 2.67 -6.42
C ALA A 46 1.69 4.19 -6.54
N VAL A 47 1.10 4.82 -5.52
CA VAL A 47 0.80 6.27 -5.55
C VAL A 47 0.83 6.89 -4.16
N HIS A 48 1.24 8.15 -4.10
CA HIS A 48 1.24 9.01 -2.93
C HIS A 48 0.66 10.40 -3.22
N SER A 49 0.01 11.01 -2.22
CA SER A 49 -0.36 12.43 -2.23
C SER A 49 -0.52 12.99 -0.81
N LYS A 50 -0.30 14.30 -0.63
CA LYS A 50 -0.80 15.09 0.52
C LYS A 50 -2.32 15.33 0.44
N THR A 51 -3.09 14.26 0.25
CA THR A 51 -4.55 14.28 0.28
C THR A 51 -5.05 12.99 0.93
N ILE A 52 -6.28 12.98 1.45
CA ILE A 52 -6.87 11.77 2.03
C ILE A 52 -7.24 10.80 0.90
N ALA A 53 -7.01 9.51 1.11
CA ALA A 53 -7.45 8.42 0.25
C ALA A 53 -7.08 8.61 -1.24
N VAL A 54 -5.82 8.89 -1.56
CA VAL A 54 -5.37 9.03 -2.97
C VAL A 54 -5.65 7.77 -3.79
N GLY A 55 -5.61 6.59 -3.13
CA GLY A 55 -5.79 5.30 -3.76
C GLY A 55 -7.18 5.06 -4.36
N SER A 56 -8.25 5.67 -3.85
CA SER A 56 -9.60 5.53 -4.44
C SER A 56 -9.80 6.35 -5.70
N ARG A 57 -8.95 7.34 -5.95
CA ARG A 57 -9.23 8.39 -6.95
C ARG A 57 -8.36 8.32 -8.19
N THR A 58 -7.14 7.79 -8.09
CA THR A 58 -6.09 8.02 -9.09
C THR A 58 -5.67 6.79 -9.90
N ARG A 59 -6.28 5.64 -9.60
CA ARG A 59 -5.87 4.34 -10.13
C ARG A 59 -7.01 3.64 -10.85
N GLY A 60 -6.67 2.90 -11.90
CA GLY A 60 -7.59 1.97 -12.56
C GLY A 60 -6.84 0.91 -13.37
N GLY A 61 -7.54 -0.10 -13.85
CA GLY A 61 -6.93 -1.14 -14.69
C GLY A 61 -7.73 -2.43 -14.73
N LYS A 62 -7.34 -3.29 -15.67
CA LYS A 62 -7.86 -4.64 -15.88
C LYS A 62 -6.70 -5.59 -16.12
N GLY A 63 -6.63 -6.65 -15.33
CA GLY A 63 -5.58 -7.66 -15.38
C GLY A 63 -5.51 -8.31 -16.76
N GLY A 64 -4.29 -8.40 -17.31
CA GLY A 64 -4.06 -8.89 -18.68
C GLY A 64 -4.38 -7.88 -19.79
N VAL A 65 -4.85 -6.67 -19.45
CA VAL A 65 -5.12 -5.59 -20.43
C VAL A 65 -4.20 -4.41 -20.17
N ALA A 66 -4.41 -3.66 -19.09
CA ALA A 66 -3.63 -2.46 -18.78
C ALA A 66 -3.85 -1.94 -17.34
N VAL A 67 -2.93 -1.10 -16.88
CA VAL A 67 -3.03 -0.29 -15.66
C VAL A 67 -2.88 1.19 -15.99
N PHE A 68 -3.63 2.02 -15.26
CA PHE A 68 -3.79 3.45 -15.50
C PHE A 68 -3.51 4.23 -14.21
N ALA A 69 -2.79 5.33 -14.36
CA ALA A 69 -2.59 6.34 -13.34
C ALA A 69 -3.08 7.69 -13.86
N HIS A 70 -4.17 8.21 -13.29
CA HIS A 70 -4.76 9.50 -13.66
C HIS A 70 -4.82 10.42 -12.42
N GLN A 71 -4.15 11.56 -12.47
CA GLN A 71 -3.89 12.42 -11.31
C GLN A 71 -3.85 13.91 -11.71
N SER A 72 -3.50 14.78 -10.77
CA SER A 72 -3.92 16.19 -10.78
C SER A 72 -5.45 16.23 -10.74
N ALA A 73 -6.15 16.94 -11.62
CA ALA A 73 -7.60 16.84 -11.72
C ALA A 73 -8.02 15.45 -12.25
N SER A 74 -8.03 14.46 -11.36
CA SER A 74 -8.24 13.05 -11.67
C SER A 74 -9.57 12.80 -12.39
N ASN A 75 -9.57 11.88 -13.34
CA ASN A 75 -10.76 11.48 -14.07
C ASN A 75 -10.79 9.94 -14.25
N PRO A 76 -11.67 9.22 -13.53
CA PRO A 76 -11.73 7.75 -13.60
C PRO A 76 -12.11 7.21 -14.98
N MET A 77 -12.72 8.04 -15.84
CA MET A 77 -13.11 7.65 -17.20
C MET A 77 -11.90 7.27 -18.08
N TYR A 78 -10.69 7.78 -17.79
CA TYR A 78 -9.49 7.35 -18.51
C TYR A 78 -9.22 5.86 -18.37
N SER A 79 -9.51 5.29 -17.20
CA SER A 79 -9.35 3.84 -16.99
C SER A 79 -10.47 3.06 -17.66
N ALA A 80 -11.74 3.46 -17.46
CA ALA A 80 -12.90 2.75 -18.01
C ALA A 80 -12.88 2.71 -19.54
N ILE A 81 -12.75 3.87 -20.19
CA ILE A 81 -12.72 3.99 -21.66
C ILE A 81 -11.40 3.43 -22.21
N GLY A 82 -10.28 3.70 -21.53
CA GLY A 82 -8.98 3.21 -21.96
C GLY A 82 -8.94 1.69 -22.08
N ILE A 83 -9.52 0.96 -21.12
CA ILE A 83 -9.63 -0.51 -21.17
C ILE A 83 -10.36 -0.94 -22.45
N GLU A 84 -11.52 -0.36 -22.75
CA GLU A 84 -12.31 -0.71 -23.95
C GLU A 84 -11.53 -0.46 -25.25
N LEU A 85 -10.82 0.67 -25.34
CA LEU A 85 -10.02 1.02 -26.51
C LEU A 85 -8.85 0.05 -26.71
N LEU A 86 -8.18 -0.36 -25.62
CA LEU A 86 -7.08 -1.32 -25.68
C LEU A 86 -7.58 -2.73 -26.04
N GLU A 87 -8.74 -3.15 -25.53
CA GLU A 87 -9.38 -4.42 -25.92
C GLU A 87 -9.83 -4.43 -27.39
N ALA A 88 -10.18 -3.25 -27.93
CA ALA A 88 -10.45 -3.07 -29.35
C ALA A 88 -9.17 -3.04 -30.23
N GLY A 89 -7.99 -3.24 -29.63
CA GLY A 89 -6.71 -3.36 -30.35
C GLY A 89 -5.94 -2.06 -30.51
N MET A 90 -6.36 -0.96 -29.89
CA MET A 90 -5.59 0.29 -29.90
C MET A 90 -4.31 0.16 -29.06
N THR A 91 -3.26 0.88 -29.46
CA THR A 91 -2.08 1.05 -28.61
C THR A 91 -2.38 2.03 -27.47
N PRO A 92 -1.60 2.00 -26.36
CA PRO A 92 -1.73 2.99 -25.29
C PRO A 92 -1.72 4.45 -25.79
N GLN A 93 -0.86 4.77 -26.77
CA GLN A 93 -0.77 6.12 -27.32
C GLN A 93 -2.04 6.51 -28.10
N GLN A 94 -2.55 5.61 -28.95
CA GLN A 94 -3.78 5.86 -29.71
C GLN A 94 -4.98 6.08 -28.79
N ALA A 95 -5.10 5.26 -27.75
CA ALA A 95 -6.16 5.39 -26.75
C ALA A 95 -6.04 6.70 -25.98
N LEU A 96 -4.83 7.06 -25.52
CA LEU A 96 -4.58 8.32 -24.81
C LEU A 96 -4.93 9.53 -25.68
N ASP A 97 -4.47 9.57 -26.93
CA ASP A 97 -4.74 10.67 -27.85
C ASP A 97 -6.24 10.84 -28.12
N MET A 98 -6.97 9.72 -28.22
CA MET A 98 -8.43 9.75 -28.40
C MET A 98 -9.14 10.32 -27.17
N MET A 99 -8.78 9.86 -25.97
CA MET A 99 -9.38 10.35 -24.72
C MET A 99 -9.07 11.84 -24.49
N LEU A 100 -7.83 12.28 -24.76
CA LEU A 100 -7.43 13.70 -24.63
C LEU A 100 -8.15 14.61 -25.63
N ARG A 101 -8.46 14.14 -26.84
CA ARG A 101 -9.24 14.94 -27.80
C ARG A 101 -10.66 15.22 -27.30
N SER A 102 -11.23 14.30 -26.53
CA SER A 102 -12.60 14.39 -26.02
C SER A 102 -12.72 14.97 -24.60
N ASP A 103 -11.60 15.19 -23.89
CA ASP A 103 -11.58 15.78 -22.55
C ASP A 103 -11.32 17.29 -22.61
N GLU A 104 -12.37 18.10 -22.48
CA GLU A 104 -12.24 19.57 -22.39
C GLU A 104 -11.35 20.01 -21.21
N GLY A 105 -11.30 19.19 -20.15
CA GLY A 105 -10.45 19.41 -18.98
C GLY A 105 -9.04 18.82 -19.11
N ARG A 106 -8.59 18.38 -20.29
CA ARG A 106 -7.26 17.78 -20.52
C ARG A 106 -6.09 18.61 -20.01
N ASN A 107 -6.27 19.93 -19.98
CA ASN A 107 -5.27 20.88 -19.48
C ASN A 107 -5.12 20.82 -17.94
N SER A 108 -5.95 20.10 -17.22
CA SER A 108 -5.77 19.87 -15.78
C SER A 108 -5.39 18.43 -15.46
N ARG A 109 -5.04 17.62 -16.47
CA ARG A 109 -4.77 16.19 -16.30
C ARG A 109 -3.29 15.86 -16.32
N GLN A 110 -2.96 14.81 -15.59
CA GLN A 110 -1.76 14.02 -15.81
C GLN A 110 -2.16 12.53 -15.83
N VAL A 111 -1.79 11.81 -16.90
CA VAL A 111 -2.25 10.45 -17.16
C VAL A 111 -1.08 9.60 -17.64
N ALA A 112 -0.96 8.37 -17.13
CA ALA A 112 -0.08 7.34 -17.66
C ALA A 112 -0.85 6.03 -17.86
N ILE A 113 -0.53 5.33 -18.95
CA ILE A 113 -1.10 4.04 -19.35
C ILE A 113 0.06 3.07 -19.54
N LEU A 114 -0.06 1.85 -19.01
CA LEU A 114 0.84 0.73 -19.26
C LEU A 114 0.01 -0.50 -19.61
N ASP A 115 0.21 -1.06 -20.79
CA ASP A 115 -0.51 -2.27 -21.21
C ASP A 115 0.21 -3.57 -20.82
N ALA A 116 -0.49 -4.68 -21.03
CA ALA A 116 0.00 -6.03 -20.76
C ALA A 116 1.14 -6.48 -21.67
N GLN A 117 1.49 -5.71 -22.72
CA GLN A 117 2.66 -5.93 -23.57
C GLN A 117 3.87 -5.09 -23.13
N GLY A 118 3.73 -4.25 -22.11
CA GLY A 118 4.79 -3.40 -21.60
C GLY A 118 4.95 -2.06 -22.35
N ARG A 119 3.99 -1.70 -23.21
CA ARG A 119 3.97 -0.41 -23.93
C ARG A 119 3.34 0.65 -23.05
N THR A 120 3.85 1.87 -23.13
CA THR A 120 3.41 3.00 -22.31
C THR A 120 2.96 4.19 -23.14
N ALA A 121 2.05 4.98 -22.59
CA ALA A 121 1.75 6.33 -23.06
C ALA A 121 1.50 7.24 -21.86
N ALA A 122 1.93 8.50 -21.94
CA ALA A 122 1.75 9.46 -20.85
C ALA A 122 1.44 10.86 -21.37
N TRP A 123 0.68 11.60 -20.57
CA TRP A 123 0.33 13.00 -20.76
C TRP A 123 0.57 13.74 -19.47
N THR A 124 1.24 14.87 -19.54
CA THR A 124 1.37 15.81 -18.43
C THR A 124 1.00 17.18 -18.96
N SER A 125 -0.14 17.71 -18.51
CA SER A 125 -0.59 19.01 -18.99
C SER A 125 0.48 20.09 -18.76
N PRO A 126 0.76 20.97 -19.74
CA PRO A 126 1.71 22.06 -19.56
C PRO A 126 1.25 23.13 -18.55
N THR A 127 -0.06 23.24 -18.26
CA THR A 127 -0.62 24.33 -17.43
C THR A 127 -0.59 24.08 -15.92
N ILE A 128 -0.19 22.88 -15.46
CA ILE A 128 0.11 22.64 -14.04
C ILE A 128 1.38 23.45 -13.69
N THR A 129 1.34 24.33 -12.68
CA THR A 129 2.38 25.38 -12.51
C THR A 129 3.62 24.94 -11.76
N ASP A 130 3.49 24.09 -10.75
CA ASP A 130 4.63 23.52 -10.04
C ASP A 130 5.40 22.50 -10.90
N TRP A 131 6.54 22.00 -10.37
CA TRP A 131 7.26 20.94 -11.07
C TRP A 131 6.36 19.73 -11.32
N LYS A 132 6.43 19.26 -12.57
CA LYS A 132 5.66 18.14 -13.08
C LYS A 132 6.45 17.43 -14.17
N GLY A 133 6.21 16.14 -14.32
CA GLY A 133 6.82 15.37 -15.39
C GLY A 133 6.50 13.89 -15.29
N HIS A 134 7.02 13.15 -16.26
CA HIS A 134 6.97 11.70 -16.29
C HIS A 134 8.23 11.13 -16.94
N THR A 135 8.54 9.89 -16.62
CA THR A 135 9.57 9.07 -17.24
C THR A 135 8.98 7.69 -17.46
N CYS A 136 8.80 7.31 -18.72
CA CYS A 136 8.33 5.99 -19.08
C CYS A 136 9.46 5.20 -19.74
N GLY A 137 9.53 3.91 -19.40
CA GLY A 137 10.44 2.95 -20.01
C GLY A 137 9.72 1.65 -20.32
N VAL A 138 10.48 0.61 -20.60
CA VAL A 138 9.90 -0.72 -20.86
C VAL A 138 9.29 -1.25 -19.57
N ASN A 139 8.01 -1.66 -19.62
CA ASN A 139 7.27 -2.22 -18.48
C ASN A 139 7.00 -1.24 -17.31
N TYR A 140 7.23 0.07 -17.44
CA TYR A 140 6.89 1.01 -16.37
C TYR A 140 6.70 2.45 -16.84
N CYS A 141 5.94 3.24 -16.07
CA CYS A 141 6.00 4.69 -16.16
C CYS A 141 5.85 5.35 -14.79
N ALA A 142 6.76 6.26 -14.48
CA ALA A 142 6.75 7.08 -13.26
C ALA A 142 6.32 8.50 -13.61
N GLN A 143 5.50 9.14 -12.77
CA GLN A 143 5.01 10.50 -13.01
C GLN A 143 4.70 11.26 -11.74
N GLY A 144 4.67 12.59 -11.81
CA GLY A 144 4.14 13.41 -10.73
C GLY A 144 3.91 14.87 -11.08
N ASN A 145 3.20 15.55 -10.19
CA ASN A 145 2.83 16.96 -10.22
C ASN A 145 2.91 17.56 -8.81
N THR A 146 3.17 18.87 -8.73
CA THR A 146 3.46 19.58 -7.47
C THR A 146 4.54 18.88 -6.65
N LEU A 147 5.59 18.42 -7.35
CA LEU A 147 6.75 17.81 -6.70
C LEU A 147 7.78 18.87 -6.34
N THR A 148 8.69 18.46 -5.47
CA THR A 148 9.87 19.23 -5.09
C THR A 148 10.88 19.42 -6.23
N GLY A 149 10.93 18.50 -7.20
CA GLY A 149 11.82 18.57 -8.36
C GLY A 149 11.79 17.31 -9.25
N PRO A 150 12.54 17.30 -10.36
CA PRO A 150 12.65 16.16 -11.26
C PRO A 150 13.24 14.91 -10.64
N GLU A 151 14.08 15.07 -9.64
CA GLU A 151 14.79 14.02 -8.94
C GLU A 151 13.81 12.99 -8.36
N VAL A 152 12.59 13.41 -7.99
CA VAL A 152 11.52 12.53 -7.51
C VAL A 152 11.12 11.49 -8.56
N VAL A 153 10.81 11.91 -9.78
CA VAL A 153 10.40 10.99 -10.86
C VAL A 153 11.57 10.14 -11.32
N GLU A 154 12.75 10.74 -11.43
CA GLU A 154 13.95 10.02 -11.82
C GLU A 154 14.35 8.95 -10.80
N ALA A 155 14.21 9.21 -9.50
CA ALA A 155 14.50 8.23 -8.45
C ALA A 155 13.51 7.05 -8.48
N MET A 156 12.23 7.31 -8.72
CA MET A 156 11.24 6.24 -8.94
C MET A 156 11.63 5.37 -10.13
N ALA A 157 11.96 5.98 -11.27
CA ALA A 157 12.36 5.28 -12.49
C ALA A 157 13.62 4.43 -12.26
N ARG A 158 14.70 5.01 -11.72
CA ARG A 158 15.96 4.32 -11.42
C ARG A 158 15.77 3.14 -10.46
N SER A 159 14.96 3.32 -9.41
CA SER A 159 14.66 2.25 -8.45
C SER A 159 13.90 1.09 -9.10
N PHE A 160 12.89 1.38 -9.94
CA PHE A 160 12.15 0.33 -10.64
C PHE A 160 13.00 -0.43 -11.67
N GLU A 161 13.83 0.29 -12.42
CA GLU A 161 14.74 -0.31 -13.41
C GLU A 161 15.77 -1.22 -12.75
N SER A 162 16.47 -0.72 -11.72
CA SER A 162 17.51 -1.47 -11.02
C SER A 162 16.99 -2.73 -10.30
N SER A 163 15.72 -2.74 -9.89
CA SER A 163 15.10 -3.92 -9.27
C SER A 163 14.66 -4.99 -10.27
N SER A 164 14.67 -4.73 -11.58
CA SER A 164 14.12 -5.63 -12.61
C SER A 164 14.82 -6.99 -12.69
N SER A 165 16.11 -7.08 -12.34
CA SER A 165 16.89 -8.32 -12.35
C SER A 165 16.95 -9.03 -10.99
N SER A 166 16.32 -8.47 -9.94
CA SER A 166 16.42 -9.00 -8.58
C SER A 166 15.53 -10.21 -8.29
N GLY A 167 14.54 -10.49 -9.15
CA GLY A 167 13.49 -11.46 -8.87
C GLY A 167 12.51 -11.04 -7.75
N ALA A 168 12.60 -9.80 -7.27
CA ALA A 168 11.65 -9.26 -6.29
C ALA A 168 10.23 -9.17 -6.90
N PRO A 169 9.17 -9.49 -6.14
CA PRO A 169 7.80 -9.38 -6.66
C PRO A 169 7.43 -7.93 -7.00
N LEU A 170 6.50 -7.76 -7.93
CA LEU A 170 6.12 -6.43 -8.46
C LEU A 170 5.69 -5.44 -7.37
N ALA A 171 4.97 -5.91 -6.34
CA ALA A 171 4.48 -5.09 -5.24
C ALA A 171 5.62 -4.39 -4.48
N GLU A 172 6.69 -5.14 -4.16
CA GLU A 172 7.89 -4.63 -3.51
C GLU A 172 8.59 -3.61 -4.40
N ARG A 173 8.80 -3.94 -5.67
CA ARG A 173 9.48 -3.06 -6.63
C ARG A 173 8.77 -1.70 -6.81
N LEU A 174 7.44 -1.72 -6.87
CA LEU A 174 6.63 -0.50 -6.95
C LEU A 174 6.68 0.32 -5.66
N LEU A 175 6.66 -0.33 -4.50
CA LEU A 175 6.75 0.37 -3.21
C LEU A 175 8.15 0.94 -2.98
N ASP A 176 9.20 0.20 -3.33
CA ASP A 176 10.60 0.66 -3.28
C ASP A 176 10.82 1.88 -4.19
N ALA A 177 10.23 1.88 -5.39
CA ALA A 177 10.24 3.03 -6.28
C ALA A 177 9.52 4.23 -5.66
N LEU A 178 8.31 4.04 -5.13
CA LEU A 178 7.55 5.10 -4.48
C LEU A 178 8.31 5.71 -3.28
N GLU A 179 8.96 4.89 -2.46
CA GLU A 179 9.81 5.33 -1.35
C GLU A 179 11.06 6.08 -1.84
N ALA A 180 11.67 5.65 -2.96
CA ALA A 180 12.80 6.35 -3.58
C ALA A 180 12.41 7.76 -4.06
N GLY A 181 11.21 7.91 -4.63
CA GLY A 181 10.65 9.22 -4.97
C GLY A 181 10.45 10.11 -3.73
N GLN A 182 9.87 9.56 -2.66
CA GLN A 182 9.69 10.29 -1.40
C GLN A 182 11.04 10.75 -0.79
N ALA A 183 12.09 9.94 -0.92
CA ALA A 183 13.43 10.28 -0.43
C ALA A 183 14.06 11.49 -1.14
N GLN A 184 13.58 11.84 -2.34
CA GLN A 184 13.98 13.06 -3.06
C GLN A 184 13.07 14.27 -2.77
N GLY A 185 12.23 14.18 -1.75
CA GLY A 185 11.34 15.26 -1.30
C GLY A 185 9.87 15.05 -1.65
N GLY A 186 9.56 14.23 -2.66
CA GLY A 186 8.20 13.82 -2.99
C GLY A 186 7.27 14.99 -3.32
N ASP A 187 6.02 14.89 -2.85
CA ASP A 187 4.99 15.93 -2.91
C ASP A 187 5.40 17.12 -2.04
N ARG A 188 5.48 18.31 -2.63
CA ARG A 188 5.99 19.54 -1.97
C ARG A 188 5.16 19.94 -0.73
N ARG A 189 3.93 19.43 -0.62
CA ARG A 189 2.99 19.73 0.46
C ARG A 189 3.16 18.77 1.65
N GLY A 190 3.95 17.71 1.51
CA GLY A 190 4.26 16.72 2.54
C GLY A 190 3.52 15.39 2.35
N VAL A 191 3.36 14.62 3.43
CA VAL A 191 2.79 13.25 3.37
C VAL A 191 1.40 13.14 4.02
N GLN A 192 0.49 12.36 3.43
CA GLN A 192 -0.85 12.07 4.00
C GLN A 192 -1.34 10.65 3.70
N SER A 193 -1.36 10.23 2.42
CA SER A 193 -1.89 8.92 2.03
C SER A 193 -1.02 8.22 0.99
N ALA A 194 -1.10 6.90 0.93
CA ALA A 194 -0.41 6.09 -0.06
C ALA A 194 -1.22 4.83 -0.39
N SER A 195 -0.98 4.27 -1.57
CA SER A 195 -1.66 3.05 -1.99
C SER A 195 -0.82 2.24 -2.97
N LEU A 196 -1.01 0.91 -2.94
CA LEU A 196 -0.38 -0.06 -3.81
C LEU A 196 -1.43 -1.05 -4.32
N MET A 197 -1.41 -1.29 -5.63
CA MET A 197 -2.32 -2.18 -6.33
C MET A 197 -1.56 -3.17 -7.19
N ILE A 198 -1.98 -4.44 -7.17
CA ILE A 198 -1.53 -5.46 -8.11
C ILE A 198 -2.74 -6.14 -8.74
N LEU A 199 -2.70 -6.23 -10.07
CA LEU A 199 -3.62 -6.96 -10.92
C LEU A 199 -2.90 -8.16 -11.51
N LYS A 200 -3.47 -9.35 -11.36
CA LYS A 200 -3.03 -10.57 -12.04
C LYS A 200 -3.78 -10.73 -13.37
N PRO A 201 -3.20 -11.40 -14.39
CA PRO A 201 -3.94 -11.77 -15.59
C PRO A 201 -5.23 -12.52 -15.24
N LEU A 202 -6.34 -12.17 -15.90
CA LEU A 202 -7.60 -12.88 -15.73
C LEU A 202 -7.48 -14.31 -16.28
N ALA A 203 -7.73 -15.29 -15.42
CA ALA A 203 -7.99 -16.67 -15.81
C ALA A 203 -9.49 -16.93 -15.68
N ILE A 204 -10.06 -17.72 -16.60
CA ILE A 204 -11.50 -17.97 -16.78
C ILE A 204 -12.22 -18.44 -15.48
N GLN A 205 -11.49 -18.87 -14.45
CA GLN A 205 -12.04 -19.36 -13.18
C GLN A 205 -11.85 -18.45 -11.96
N ASN A 206 -11.24 -17.26 -12.10
CA ASN A 206 -11.08 -16.32 -11.00
C ASN A 206 -12.17 -15.23 -11.05
N PHE A 207 -12.88 -15.02 -9.93
CA PHE A 207 -13.93 -13.98 -9.78
C PHE A 207 -13.39 -12.52 -9.80
N GLY A 208 -12.10 -12.30 -10.08
CA GLY A 208 -11.48 -10.99 -10.16
C GLY A 208 -9.99 -11.03 -10.51
N ASP A 209 -9.48 -9.91 -11.00
CA ASP A 209 -8.06 -9.67 -11.32
C ASP A 209 -7.29 -9.00 -10.18
N ARG A 210 -7.97 -8.44 -9.18
CA ARG A 210 -7.33 -7.79 -8.04
C ARG A 210 -6.65 -8.83 -7.16
N GLU A 211 -5.33 -8.86 -7.21
CA GLU A 211 -4.51 -9.70 -6.33
C GLU A 211 -4.17 -8.98 -5.04
N LEU A 212 -3.85 -7.69 -5.14
CA LEU A 212 -3.50 -6.85 -4.01
C LEU A 212 -4.13 -5.46 -4.15
N ASP A 213 -4.76 -4.97 -3.09
CA ASP A 213 -5.20 -3.57 -2.97
C ASP A 213 -4.93 -3.07 -1.54
N LEU A 214 -3.76 -2.45 -1.36
CA LEU A 214 -3.35 -1.89 -0.09
C LEU A 214 -3.53 -0.39 -0.09
N ARG A 215 -4.11 0.12 0.99
CA ARG A 215 -4.43 1.53 1.15
C ARG A 215 -4.10 1.99 2.56
N VAL A 216 -3.36 3.09 2.62
CA VAL A 216 -3.23 3.91 3.82
C VAL A 216 -3.86 5.25 3.47
N ASP A 217 -5.14 5.38 3.77
CA ASP A 217 -5.95 6.53 3.33
C ASP A 217 -5.65 7.80 4.13
N GLU A 218 -5.10 7.68 5.34
CA GLU A 218 -4.59 8.79 6.14
C GLU A 218 -3.57 8.25 7.15
N HIS A 219 -2.34 8.77 7.14
CA HIS A 219 -1.35 8.52 8.19
C HIS A 219 -0.20 9.54 8.11
N ARG A 220 0.49 9.78 9.23
CA ARG A 220 1.72 10.61 9.25
C ARG A 220 2.93 9.94 8.57
N THR A 221 2.91 8.61 8.48
CA THR A 221 3.96 7.79 7.86
C THR A 221 3.36 6.75 6.91
N PRO A 222 2.69 7.19 5.82
CA PRO A 222 1.88 6.28 5.01
C PRO A 222 2.69 5.21 4.28
N PHE A 223 3.95 5.49 3.93
CA PHE A 223 4.88 4.53 3.32
C PHE A 223 5.23 3.39 4.27
N ALA A 224 5.62 3.72 5.51
CA ALA A 224 5.93 2.73 6.53
C ALA A 224 4.73 1.84 6.85
N GLU A 225 3.53 2.42 6.93
CA GLU A 225 2.30 1.64 7.12
C GLU A 225 1.98 0.75 5.92
N LEU A 226 2.17 1.25 4.70
CA LEU A 226 1.97 0.46 3.48
C LEU A 226 2.93 -0.74 3.44
N ARG A 227 4.20 -0.53 3.81
CA ARG A 227 5.22 -1.59 3.96
C ARG A 227 4.84 -2.59 5.06
N ARG A 228 4.34 -2.12 6.20
CA ARG A 228 3.88 -2.97 7.31
C ARG A 228 2.73 -3.87 6.86
N ILE A 229 1.76 -3.33 6.12
CA ILE A 229 0.62 -4.09 5.58
C ILE A 229 1.10 -5.11 4.53
N LEU A 230 1.97 -4.71 3.60
CA LEU A 230 2.55 -5.62 2.61
C LEU A 230 3.30 -6.78 3.29
N ASN A 231 4.10 -6.48 4.32
CA ASN A 231 4.79 -7.50 5.10
C ASN A 231 3.84 -8.45 5.83
N ALA A 232 2.68 -7.96 6.31
CA ALA A 232 1.65 -8.83 6.89
C ALA A 232 1.03 -9.78 5.85
N VAL A 233 0.82 -9.32 4.60
CA VAL A 233 0.39 -10.18 3.49
C VAL A 233 1.44 -11.27 3.22
N ARG A 234 2.72 -10.90 3.08
CA ARG A 234 3.82 -11.85 2.88
C ARG A 234 3.95 -12.85 4.03
N SER A 235 3.75 -12.40 5.26
CA SER A 235 3.72 -13.27 6.43
C SER A 235 2.63 -14.34 6.30
N GLY A 236 1.42 -13.97 5.87
CA GLY A 236 0.32 -14.92 5.62
C GLY A 236 0.60 -15.93 4.51
N GLU A 237 1.23 -15.49 3.41
CA GLU A 237 1.67 -16.38 2.31
C GLU A 237 2.69 -17.41 2.82
N ILE A 238 3.71 -16.97 3.56
CA ILE A 238 4.72 -17.85 4.14
C ILE A 238 4.09 -18.82 5.17
N LEU A 239 3.10 -18.38 5.95
CA LEU A 239 2.37 -19.27 6.87
C LEU A 239 1.59 -20.36 6.14
N SER A 240 1.06 -20.07 4.96
CA SER A 240 0.38 -21.08 4.15
C SER A 240 1.35 -22.19 3.74
N GLU A 241 2.59 -21.84 3.39
CA GLU A 241 3.67 -22.82 3.15
C GLU A 241 4.05 -23.59 4.43
N ALA A 242 4.13 -22.92 5.58
CA ALA A 242 4.42 -23.56 6.86
C ALA A 242 3.37 -24.62 7.21
N ASN A 243 2.08 -24.30 7.00
CA ASN A 243 0.98 -25.22 7.22
C ASN A 243 1.02 -26.42 6.26
N ALA A 244 1.33 -26.19 4.97
CA ALA A 244 1.48 -27.27 4.01
C ALA A 244 2.59 -28.25 4.41
N ARG A 245 3.74 -27.75 4.88
CA ARG A 245 4.84 -28.56 5.40
C ARG A 245 4.47 -29.31 6.68
N LEU A 246 3.74 -28.66 7.58
CA LEU A 246 3.23 -29.29 8.80
C LEU A 246 2.29 -30.46 8.48
N SER A 247 1.39 -30.28 7.50
CA SER A 247 0.52 -31.35 6.99
C SER A 247 1.30 -32.51 6.38
N ALA A 248 2.40 -32.21 5.69
CA ALA A 248 3.33 -33.19 5.14
C ALA A 248 4.27 -33.81 6.20
N LYS A 249 4.10 -33.49 7.49
CA LYS A 249 4.94 -33.94 8.62
C LYS A 249 6.41 -33.49 8.55
N ASP A 250 6.72 -32.49 7.72
CA ASP A 250 8.00 -31.81 7.69
C ASP A 250 8.04 -30.73 8.79
N LEU A 251 8.26 -31.14 10.04
CA LEU A 251 8.29 -30.22 11.19
C LEU A 251 9.41 -29.20 11.11
N LYS A 252 10.58 -29.59 10.58
CA LYS A 252 11.74 -28.69 10.45
C LYS A 252 11.46 -27.58 9.42
N GLY A 253 10.98 -27.95 8.24
CA GLY A 253 10.63 -26.96 7.22
C GLY A 253 9.41 -26.13 7.62
N ALA A 254 8.44 -26.69 8.35
CA ALA A 254 7.34 -25.93 8.93
C ALA A 254 7.85 -24.87 9.92
N LEU A 255 8.77 -25.24 10.81
CA LEU A 255 9.37 -24.33 11.78
C LEU A 255 10.15 -23.21 11.10
N GLU A 256 10.95 -23.54 10.07
CA GLU A 256 11.69 -22.55 9.28
C GLU A 256 10.75 -21.52 8.65
N LYS A 257 9.66 -21.98 8.01
CA LYS A 257 8.70 -21.10 7.36
C LYS A 257 7.90 -20.28 8.37
N ALA A 258 7.40 -20.87 9.45
CA ALA A 258 6.70 -20.14 10.49
C ALA A 258 7.60 -19.08 11.17
N THR A 259 8.89 -19.37 11.32
CA THR A 259 9.90 -18.42 11.81
C THR A 259 10.07 -17.25 10.85
N ALA A 260 10.25 -17.53 9.56
CA ALA A 260 10.35 -16.49 8.53
C ALA A 260 9.08 -15.62 8.45
N ALA A 261 7.89 -16.22 8.59
CA ALA A 261 6.63 -15.49 8.61
C ALA A 261 6.54 -14.53 9.81
N ARG A 262 6.95 -14.97 11.00
CA ARG A 262 7.04 -14.13 12.19
C ARG A 262 8.04 -12.99 12.01
N GLU A 263 9.22 -13.26 11.44
CA GLU A 263 10.22 -12.22 11.19
C GLU A 263 9.73 -11.18 10.18
N LYS A 264 9.00 -11.62 9.16
CA LYS A 264 8.37 -10.73 8.18
C LYS A 264 7.31 -9.84 8.82
N SER A 265 6.48 -10.37 9.71
CA SER A 265 5.47 -9.59 10.45
C SER A 265 5.38 -10.03 11.93
N PRO A 266 6.17 -9.41 12.82
CA PRO A 266 6.21 -9.80 14.24
C PRO A 266 4.90 -9.58 14.99
N THR A 267 4.02 -8.74 14.44
CA THR A 267 2.69 -8.44 15.00
C THR A 267 1.58 -9.35 14.45
N ASN A 268 1.89 -10.28 13.54
CA ASN A 268 0.93 -11.27 13.05
C ASN A 268 0.77 -12.38 14.10
N ASP A 269 -0.30 -12.31 14.90
CA ASP A 269 -0.60 -13.28 15.95
C ASP A 269 -0.80 -14.71 15.43
N SER A 270 -1.32 -14.85 14.20
CA SER A 270 -1.48 -16.17 13.56
C SER A 270 -0.12 -16.87 13.32
N ALA A 271 0.96 -16.10 13.08
CA ALA A 271 2.30 -16.68 12.94
C ALA A 271 2.80 -17.27 14.27
N TRP A 272 2.50 -16.60 15.39
CA TRP A 272 2.83 -17.08 16.72
C TRP A 272 2.02 -18.32 17.10
N VAL A 273 0.73 -18.38 16.73
CA VAL A 273 -0.09 -19.60 16.92
C VAL A 273 0.47 -20.78 16.11
N ALA A 274 0.88 -20.56 14.86
CA ALA A 274 1.50 -21.60 14.04
C ALA A 274 2.81 -22.12 14.66
N LEU A 275 3.69 -21.22 15.11
CA LEU A 275 4.91 -21.58 15.82
C LEU A 275 4.63 -22.41 17.06
N ALA A 276 3.63 -22.02 17.86
CA ALA A 276 3.26 -22.76 19.06
C ALA A 276 2.84 -24.20 18.75
N ASN A 277 2.02 -24.40 17.71
CA ASN A 277 1.59 -25.74 17.28
C ASN A 277 2.79 -26.58 16.82
N ILE A 278 3.68 -25.99 16.03
CA ILE A 278 4.88 -26.69 15.52
C ILE A 278 5.79 -27.10 16.67
N HIS A 279 6.10 -26.17 17.60
CA HIS A 279 6.89 -26.47 18.79
C HIS A 279 6.27 -27.57 19.64
N LEU A 280 4.94 -27.55 19.82
CA LEU A 280 4.25 -28.59 20.58
C LEU A 280 4.37 -29.97 19.92
N GLN A 281 4.23 -30.06 18.59
CA GLN A 281 4.45 -31.31 17.84
C GLN A 281 5.91 -31.79 17.88
N MET A 282 6.86 -30.88 18.10
CA MET A 282 8.27 -31.19 18.31
C MET A 282 8.62 -31.53 19.78
N GLY A 283 7.62 -31.54 20.70
CA GLY A 283 7.85 -31.78 22.13
C GLY A 283 8.47 -30.59 22.87
N GLN A 284 8.54 -29.43 22.24
CA GLN A 284 9.15 -28.20 22.75
C GLN A 284 8.10 -27.36 23.50
N ARG A 285 7.70 -27.86 24.68
CA ARG A 285 6.61 -27.28 25.47
C ARG A 285 6.87 -25.81 25.85
N HIS A 286 8.08 -25.47 26.27
CA HIS A 286 8.39 -24.12 26.78
C HIS A 286 8.26 -23.06 25.67
N GLU A 287 8.81 -23.39 24.50
CA GLU A 287 8.75 -22.57 23.29
C GLU A 287 7.30 -22.42 22.80
N ALA A 288 6.51 -23.50 22.86
CA ALA A 288 5.09 -23.45 22.52
C ALA A 288 4.31 -22.48 23.42
N LEU A 289 4.52 -22.54 24.74
CA LEU A 289 3.86 -21.65 25.71
C LEU A 289 4.30 -20.19 25.54
N SER A 290 5.58 -19.94 25.27
CA SER A 290 6.10 -18.60 24.98
C SER A 290 5.41 -18.00 23.75
N ALA A 291 5.30 -18.77 22.66
CA ALA A 291 4.62 -18.35 21.45
C ALA A 291 3.10 -18.12 21.67
N ILE A 292 2.44 -18.96 22.49
CA ILE A 292 1.04 -18.76 22.89
C ILE A 292 0.85 -17.46 23.67
N SER A 293 1.73 -17.17 24.64
CA SER A 293 1.70 -15.90 25.39
C SER A 293 1.78 -14.71 24.44
N ARG A 294 2.73 -14.76 23.50
CA ARG A 294 2.90 -13.67 22.54
C ARG A 294 1.70 -13.50 21.60
N ALA A 295 1.10 -14.59 21.14
CA ALA A 295 -0.12 -14.54 20.33
C ALA A 295 -1.29 -13.89 21.11
N VAL A 296 -1.41 -14.17 22.40
CA VAL A 296 -2.46 -13.59 23.27
C VAL A 296 -2.20 -12.11 23.58
N GLU A 297 -0.95 -11.72 23.78
CA GLU A 297 -0.56 -10.30 23.95
C GLU A 297 -0.92 -9.46 22.72
N LEU A 298 -0.66 -9.99 21.52
CA LEU A 298 -0.97 -9.32 20.26
C LEU A 298 -2.46 -9.27 19.98
N ASN A 299 -3.17 -10.35 20.30
CA ASN A 299 -4.61 -10.47 20.09
C ASN A 299 -5.27 -11.26 21.24
N PRO A 300 -5.87 -10.57 22.22
CA PRO A 300 -6.52 -11.22 23.36
C PRO A 300 -7.67 -12.18 22.98
N ALA A 301 -8.23 -12.09 21.77
CA ALA A 301 -9.25 -13.03 21.30
C ALA A 301 -8.71 -14.47 21.16
N ASN A 302 -7.39 -14.63 21.02
CA ASN A 302 -6.74 -15.94 20.94
C ASN A 302 -6.96 -16.80 22.19
N LYS A 303 -7.21 -16.19 23.37
CA LYS A 303 -7.53 -16.95 24.59
C LYS A 303 -8.68 -17.94 24.39
N ARG A 304 -9.73 -17.51 23.69
CA ARG A 304 -10.89 -18.36 23.39
C ARG A 304 -10.58 -19.40 22.31
N GLN A 305 -9.89 -18.99 21.25
CA GLN A 305 -9.60 -19.88 20.12
C GLN A 305 -8.64 -21.01 20.48
N LEU A 306 -7.63 -20.73 21.30
CA LEU A 306 -6.62 -21.72 21.72
C LEU A 306 -7.23 -22.83 22.58
N GLN A 307 -8.24 -22.51 23.40
CA GLN A 307 -8.93 -23.48 24.28
C GLN A 307 -9.83 -24.48 23.52
N SER A 308 -10.22 -24.18 22.29
CA SER A 308 -11.04 -25.06 21.45
C SER A 308 -10.29 -25.65 20.25
N ASN A 309 -9.05 -25.21 20.03
CA ASN A 309 -8.21 -25.70 18.95
C ASN A 309 -7.54 -27.04 19.35
N LYS A 310 -7.90 -28.12 18.65
CA LYS A 310 -7.40 -29.48 18.90
C LYS A 310 -5.88 -29.61 18.79
N ALA A 311 -5.21 -28.72 18.05
CA ALA A 311 -3.76 -28.71 17.99
C ALA A 311 -3.10 -28.51 19.38
N PHE A 312 -3.82 -27.91 20.33
CA PHE A 312 -3.34 -27.63 21.68
C PHE A 312 -4.03 -28.48 22.77
N GLU A 313 -4.74 -29.55 22.39
CA GLU A 313 -5.48 -30.40 23.33
C GLU A 313 -4.59 -30.94 24.47
N ALA A 314 -3.34 -31.28 24.15
CA ALA A 314 -2.34 -31.72 25.13
C ALA A 314 -2.05 -30.68 26.23
N LEU A 315 -2.33 -29.39 25.99
CA LEU A 315 -2.12 -28.29 26.93
C LEU A 315 -3.38 -27.92 27.72
N TYR A 316 -4.55 -28.52 27.48
CA TYR A 316 -5.81 -28.07 28.12
C TYR A 316 -5.82 -28.21 29.64
N LYS A 317 -5.00 -29.11 30.19
CA LYS A 317 -4.82 -29.28 31.65
C LYS A 317 -3.52 -28.67 32.16
N ASP A 318 -2.75 -28.03 31.28
CA ASP A 318 -1.47 -27.46 31.60
C ASP A 318 -1.64 -26.15 32.41
N PRO A 319 -1.07 -26.04 33.63
CA PRO A 319 -1.27 -24.86 34.48
C PRO A 319 -0.76 -23.56 33.85
N ASP A 320 0.35 -23.60 33.11
CA ASP A 320 0.93 -22.41 32.48
C ASP A 320 0.05 -21.97 31.30
N PHE A 321 -0.45 -22.93 30.51
CA PHE A 321 -1.40 -22.66 29.43
C PHE A 321 -2.67 -22.01 29.99
N LEU A 322 -3.27 -22.61 31.01
CA LEU A 322 -4.48 -22.12 31.68
C LEU A 322 -4.30 -20.70 32.23
N LYS A 323 -3.14 -20.40 32.81
CA LYS A 323 -2.77 -19.05 33.25
C LYS A 323 -2.73 -18.06 32.08
N ILE A 324 -2.13 -18.42 30.95
CA ILE A 324 -2.05 -17.54 29.76
C ILE A 324 -3.44 -17.27 29.20
N VAL A 325 -4.27 -18.30 29.05
CA VAL A 325 -5.61 -18.17 28.47
C VAL A 325 -6.66 -17.65 29.46
N GLY A 326 -6.30 -17.48 30.74
CA GLY A 326 -7.18 -16.97 31.79
C GLY A 326 -8.31 -17.94 32.16
N SER A 327 -8.06 -19.25 32.10
CA SER A 327 -9.01 -20.30 32.50
C SER A 327 -8.52 -21.00 33.77
N SER A 328 -9.45 -21.51 34.59
CA SER A 328 -9.14 -22.40 35.71
C SER A 328 -9.39 -23.86 35.33
N LEU A 329 -8.71 -24.79 36.00
CA LEU A 329 -9.05 -26.21 35.91
C LEU A 329 -10.51 -26.37 36.38
N LYS A 330 -11.39 -26.85 35.50
CA LYS A 330 -12.70 -27.34 35.96
C LYS A 330 -12.43 -28.67 36.66
N ASN A 331 -12.62 -28.68 37.97
CA ASN A 331 -12.55 -29.87 38.83
C ASN A 331 -13.45 -30.99 38.30
#